data_AF-A0A9P4HMH6-F1
#
_entry.id   AF-A0A9P4HMH6-F1
#
_cell.length_a   1.000
_cell.length_b   1.000
_cell.length_c   1.000
_cell.angle_alpha   90.00
_cell.angle_beta   90.00
_cell.angle_gamma   90.00
#
_symmetry.space_group_name_H-M   'P 1'
#
loop_
_entity.id
_entity.type
_entity.pdbx_description
1 polymer ?
#
loop_
_entity_poly.entity_id
_entity_poly.type
_entity_poly.pdbx_seq_one_letter_code
_entity_poly.pdbx_strand_id
1 'polypeptide(L)'
;WTPEHLLQNPKSKLAKVNLINVLKNPKAWEVLSDAQKAGLVDLMSEGAKSKLDGEEALGSALRSTDLVNDTAFRSSVALFQQDLSEGRLDPEWQEEGALAMEQRARGDFDNWKHNETEKFWGEKQKIAHSVLAGDSAKIALQELVAGGCFRVGDVWSYTRVFGKGRSAVKVEKEATV
;
A
#
# COMPACT_ATOMS: atom_id res chain seq x y z
N TRP A 1 7.34 14.21 -31.96
CA TRP A 1 6.99 13.40 -30.77
C TRP A 1 5.55 13.73 -30.45
N THR A 2 4.64 12.76 -30.46
CA THR A 2 3.28 12.98 -29.95
C THR A 2 3.33 13.03 -28.41
N PRO A 3 2.52 13.88 -27.76
CA PRO A 3 2.50 13.99 -26.30
C PRO A 3 2.19 12.66 -25.61
N GLU A 4 1.26 11.88 -26.15
CA GLU A 4 0.86 10.56 -25.64
C GLU A 4 2.06 9.60 -25.59
N HIS A 5 2.83 9.52 -26.67
CA HIS A 5 4.01 8.66 -26.73
C HIS A 5 5.09 9.08 -25.72
N LEU A 6 5.20 10.37 -25.41
CA LEU A 6 6.14 10.85 -24.39
C LEU A 6 5.70 10.47 -22.98
N LEU A 7 4.40 10.50 -22.70
CA LEU A 7 3.83 10.33 -21.36
C LEU A 7 3.45 8.88 -21.01
N GLN A 8 3.27 8.02 -22.01
CA GLN A 8 2.77 6.66 -21.80
C GLN A 8 3.82 5.60 -22.16
N ASN A 9 4.75 5.90 -23.08
CA ASN A 9 5.68 4.88 -23.55
C ASN A 9 6.88 4.69 -22.58
N PRO A 10 7.20 3.46 -22.13
CA PRO A 10 8.34 3.21 -21.24
C PRO A 10 9.70 3.49 -21.89
N LYS A 11 9.78 3.51 -23.22
CA LYS A 11 10.99 3.88 -23.98
C LYS A 11 11.11 5.39 -24.21
N SER A 12 10.19 6.18 -23.67
CA SER A 12 10.23 7.64 -23.75
C SER A 12 11.54 8.19 -23.17
N LYS A 13 12.01 9.30 -23.76
CA LYS A 13 13.19 10.01 -23.24
C LYS A 13 12.94 10.58 -21.84
N LEU A 14 11.68 10.81 -21.46
CA LEU A 14 11.31 11.31 -20.12
C LEU A 14 11.65 10.31 -19.01
N ALA A 15 11.69 9.01 -19.30
CA ALA A 15 12.08 7.99 -18.32
C ALA A 15 13.57 8.04 -17.95
N LYS A 16 14.42 8.61 -18.84
CA LYS A 16 15.89 8.61 -18.67
C LYS A 16 16.46 9.98 -18.29
N VAL A 17 15.78 11.06 -18.64
CA VAL A 17 16.23 12.44 -18.38
C VAL A 17 15.96 12.81 -16.93
N ASN A 18 16.83 13.60 -16.29
CA ASN A 18 16.53 14.16 -14.97
C ASN A 18 15.47 15.28 -15.09
N LEU A 19 14.20 14.92 -14.92
CA LEU A 19 13.07 15.86 -15.07
C LEU A 19 13.15 17.03 -14.11
N ILE A 20 13.66 16.81 -12.90
CA ILE A 20 13.83 17.89 -11.92
C ILE A 20 14.77 18.97 -12.46
N ASN A 21 15.89 18.60 -13.07
CA ASN A 21 16.81 19.58 -13.64
C ASN A 21 16.20 20.32 -14.84
N VAL A 22 15.33 19.66 -15.61
CA VAL A 22 14.60 20.30 -16.72
C VAL A 22 13.58 21.30 -16.18
N LEU A 23 12.80 20.92 -15.16
CA LEU A 23 11.79 21.76 -14.54
C LEU A 23 12.39 22.93 -13.73
N LYS A 24 13.63 22.78 -13.23
CA LYS A 24 14.39 23.88 -12.62
C LYS A 24 14.82 24.96 -13.62
N ASN A 25 14.85 24.66 -14.91
CA ASN A 25 15.34 25.60 -15.89
C ASN A 25 14.30 26.71 -16.13
N PRO A 26 14.62 28.01 -15.93
CA PRO A 26 13.68 29.11 -16.14
C PRO A 26 13.15 29.16 -17.58
N LYS A 27 13.92 28.67 -18.56
CA LYS A 27 13.48 28.58 -19.96
C LYS A 27 12.28 27.66 -20.15
N ALA A 28 12.12 26.63 -19.31
CA ALA A 28 10.97 25.74 -19.39
C ALA A 28 9.66 26.47 -19.05
N TRP A 29 9.73 27.49 -18.17
CA TRP A 29 8.59 28.31 -17.80
C TRP A 29 8.30 29.44 -18.79
N GLU A 30 9.35 30.03 -19.38
CA GLU A 30 9.23 31.12 -20.36
C GLU A 30 8.59 30.69 -21.67
N VAL A 31 8.69 29.41 -22.03
CA VAL A 31 8.10 28.84 -23.26
C VAL A 31 6.57 28.66 -23.15
N LEU A 32 6.02 28.65 -21.93
CA LEU A 32 4.59 28.46 -21.69
C LEU A 32 3.79 29.75 -21.92
N SER A 33 2.59 29.65 -22.50
CA SER A 33 1.66 30.77 -22.59
C SER A 33 1.03 31.09 -21.24
N ASP A 34 0.52 32.30 -21.06
CA ASP A 34 -0.05 32.70 -19.76
C ASP A 34 -1.30 31.89 -19.39
N ALA A 35 -2.07 31.45 -20.38
CA ALA A 35 -3.17 30.50 -20.18
C ALA A 35 -2.69 29.13 -19.68
N GLN A 36 -1.57 28.61 -20.21
CA GLN A 36 -1.00 27.35 -19.74
C GLN A 36 -0.44 27.48 -18.33
N LYS A 37 0.19 28.62 -18.02
CA LYS A 37 0.68 28.91 -16.67
C LYS A 37 -0.47 28.91 -15.68
N ALA A 38 -1.57 29.62 -15.97
CA ALA A 38 -2.75 29.62 -15.12
C ALA A 38 -3.34 28.22 -14.93
N GLY A 39 -3.42 27.40 -15.98
CA GLY A 39 -3.89 26.01 -15.88
C GLY A 39 -2.99 25.13 -15.00
N LEU A 40 -1.66 25.31 -15.05
CA LEU A 40 -0.75 24.59 -14.16
C LEU A 40 -0.95 24.96 -12.69
N VAL A 41 -1.31 26.21 -12.40
CA VAL A 41 -1.61 26.65 -11.03
C VAL A 41 -2.88 26.02 -10.50
N ASP A 42 -3.90 25.93 -11.32
CA ASP A 42 -5.17 25.34 -10.92
C ASP A 42 -5.00 23.86 -10.51
N LEU A 43 -4.10 23.15 -11.21
CA LEU A 43 -3.74 21.74 -10.93
C LEU A 43 -2.88 21.55 -9.67
N MET A 44 -2.26 22.61 -9.13
CA MET A 44 -1.46 22.50 -7.91
C MET A 44 -2.36 22.34 -6.68
N SER A 45 -1.83 21.76 -5.59
CA SER A 45 -2.56 21.69 -4.33
C SER A 45 -2.70 23.07 -3.68
N GLU A 46 -3.74 23.29 -2.89
CA GLU A 46 -3.93 24.56 -2.16
C GLU A 46 -2.71 24.96 -1.31
N GLY A 47 -2.02 23.98 -0.72
CA GLY A 47 -0.79 24.20 0.04
C GLY A 47 0.44 24.55 -0.81
N ALA A 48 0.43 24.25 -2.10
CA ALA A 48 1.42 24.72 -3.05
C ALA A 48 1.04 26.10 -3.60
N LYS A 49 -0.26 26.34 -3.88
CA LYS A 49 -0.79 27.65 -4.28
C LYS A 49 -0.51 28.73 -3.24
N SER A 50 -0.68 28.43 -1.96
CA SER A 50 -0.44 29.37 -0.85
C SER A 50 1.02 29.80 -0.69
N LYS A 51 1.97 29.06 -1.29
CA LYS A 51 3.39 29.44 -1.32
C LYS A 51 3.74 30.34 -2.52
N LEU A 52 2.79 30.57 -3.42
CA LEU A 52 2.93 31.43 -4.59
C LEU A 52 2.27 32.78 -4.26
N ASP A 53 3.03 33.75 -3.76
CA ASP A 53 2.49 35.06 -3.34
C ASP A 53 2.05 35.94 -4.52
N GLY A 54 0.84 35.72 -5.06
CA GLY A 54 0.22 36.58 -6.07
C GLY A 54 0.67 36.35 -7.53
N GLU A 55 -0.13 36.86 -8.48
CA GLU A 55 -0.02 36.61 -9.93
C GLU A 55 1.36 36.95 -10.54
N GLU A 56 2.03 38.00 -10.07
CA GLU A 56 3.40 38.34 -10.51
C GLU A 56 4.48 37.45 -9.87
N ALA A 57 4.25 36.95 -8.65
CA ALA A 57 5.17 36.01 -8.02
C ALA A 57 5.01 34.58 -8.54
N LEU A 58 3.96 34.26 -9.29
CA LEU A 58 3.75 32.92 -9.83
C LEU A 58 4.87 32.49 -10.78
N GLY A 59 5.28 33.39 -11.67
CA GLY A 59 6.45 33.19 -12.51
C GLY A 59 7.75 33.25 -11.73
N SER A 60 7.81 34.02 -10.65
CA SER A 60 8.97 34.14 -9.77
C SER A 60 9.16 32.92 -8.86
N ALA A 61 8.10 32.29 -8.37
CA ALA A 61 8.12 31.26 -7.34
C ALA A 61 8.41 29.86 -7.92
N LEU A 62 8.00 29.63 -9.17
CA LEU A 62 8.50 28.50 -9.97
C LEU A 62 9.94 28.72 -10.46
N ARG A 63 10.36 29.97 -10.71
CA ARG A 63 11.78 30.32 -10.93
C ARG A 63 12.60 30.19 -9.64
N SER A 64 12.01 30.49 -8.48
CA SER A 64 12.67 30.53 -7.17
C SER A 64 12.52 29.22 -6.44
N THR A 65 12.83 28.11 -7.10
CA THR A 65 13.33 26.88 -6.48
C THR A 65 12.49 26.16 -5.43
N ASP A 66 11.46 26.74 -4.82
CA ASP A 66 10.85 26.23 -3.59
C ASP A 66 9.91 25.08 -3.88
N LEU A 67 9.14 25.16 -4.98
CA LEU A 67 8.34 24.03 -5.45
C LEU A 67 9.24 22.87 -5.91
N VAL A 68 10.31 23.16 -6.66
CA VAL A 68 11.18 22.12 -7.24
C VAL A 68 12.18 21.56 -6.22
N ASN A 69 12.40 22.27 -5.12
CA ASN A 69 13.13 21.80 -3.95
C ASN A 69 12.24 21.11 -2.93
N ASP A 70 10.91 21.23 -3.04
CA ASP A 70 9.99 20.50 -2.18
C ASP A 70 10.20 18.99 -2.32
N THR A 71 10.32 18.32 -1.18
CA THR A 71 10.59 16.89 -1.13
C THR A 71 9.41 16.09 -1.66
N ALA A 72 8.18 16.55 -1.38
CA ALA A 72 6.98 15.90 -1.90
C ALA A 72 6.95 15.97 -3.43
N PHE A 73 7.16 17.15 -4.01
CA PHE A 73 7.20 17.32 -5.46
C PHE A 73 8.29 16.48 -6.13
N ARG A 74 9.51 16.49 -5.57
CA ARG A 74 10.62 15.66 -6.09
C ARG A 74 10.31 14.16 -6.05
N SER A 75 9.65 13.71 -4.98
CA SER A 75 9.25 12.31 -4.83
C SER A 75 8.16 11.94 -5.85
N SER A 76 7.18 12.82 -6.06
CA SER A 76 6.13 12.62 -7.08
C SER A 76 6.71 12.56 -8.50
N VAL A 77 7.67 13.41 -8.83
CA VAL A 77 8.36 13.36 -10.13
C VAL A 77 9.15 12.05 -10.28
N ALA A 78 9.86 11.61 -9.24
CA ALA A 78 10.58 10.34 -9.27
C ALA A 78 9.63 9.14 -9.45
N LEU A 79 8.51 9.13 -8.74
CA LEU A 79 7.47 8.11 -8.87
C LEU A 79 6.91 8.09 -10.30
N PHE A 80 6.59 9.25 -10.87
CA PHE A 80 6.14 9.35 -12.25
C PHE A 80 7.16 8.76 -13.24
N GLN A 81 8.46 9.04 -13.07
CA GLN A 81 9.50 8.47 -13.94
C GLN A 81 9.62 6.95 -13.78
N GLN A 82 9.50 6.46 -12.56
CA GLN A 82 9.48 5.04 -12.26
C GLN A 82 8.29 4.37 -12.93
N ASP A 83 7.08 4.90 -12.74
CA ASP A 83 5.84 4.41 -13.35
C ASP A 83 5.92 4.38 -14.87
N LEU A 84 6.46 5.45 -15.47
CA LEU A 84 6.70 5.51 -16.90
C LEU A 84 7.68 4.41 -17.34
N SER A 85 8.81 4.26 -16.65
CA SER A 85 9.85 3.27 -17.00
C SER A 85 9.37 1.83 -16.89
N GLU A 86 8.48 1.56 -15.92
CA GLU A 86 7.92 0.24 -15.66
C GLU A 86 6.69 -0.06 -16.55
N GLY A 87 6.27 0.90 -17.39
CA GLY A 87 5.13 0.75 -18.29
C GLY A 87 3.78 0.83 -17.58
N ARG A 88 3.74 1.31 -16.33
CA ARG A 88 2.48 1.46 -15.58
C ARG A 88 1.55 2.50 -16.19
N LEU A 89 2.09 3.44 -16.97
CA LEU A 89 1.31 4.49 -17.65
C LEU A 89 0.80 4.07 -19.04
N ASP A 90 1.02 2.81 -19.44
CA ASP A 90 0.43 2.25 -20.65
C ASP A 90 -1.12 2.23 -20.51
N PRO A 91 -1.88 2.65 -21.53
CA PRO A 91 -3.35 2.62 -21.49
C PRO A 91 -3.93 1.26 -21.10
N GLU A 92 -3.38 0.17 -21.64
CA GLU A 92 -3.87 -1.19 -21.33
C GLU A 92 -3.65 -1.50 -19.84
N TRP A 93 -2.48 -1.14 -19.31
CA TRP A 93 -2.15 -1.33 -17.89
C TRP A 93 -3.08 -0.53 -16.97
N GLN A 94 -3.44 0.69 -17.36
CA GLN A 94 -4.35 1.55 -16.61
C GLN A 94 -5.79 0.99 -16.61
N GLU A 95 -6.25 0.48 -17.75
CA GLU A 95 -7.57 -0.16 -17.87
C GLU A 95 -7.65 -1.43 -17.03
N GLU A 96 -6.64 -2.31 -17.10
CA GLU A 96 -6.54 -3.51 -16.27
C GLU A 96 -6.52 -3.16 -14.77
N GLY A 97 -5.78 -2.11 -14.40
CA GLY A 97 -5.73 -1.58 -13.04
C GLY A 97 -7.11 -1.16 -12.53
N ALA A 98 -7.87 -0.41 -13.34
CA ALA A 98 -9.21 0.04 -13.00
C ALA A 98 -10.20 -1.14 -12.87
N LEU A 99 -10.16 -2.09 -13.81
CA LEU A 99 -10.97 -3.32 -13.75
C LEU A 99 -10.64 -4.14 -12.50
N ALA A 100 -9.36 -4.28 -12.17
CA ALA A 100 -8.94 -4.99 -10.97
C ALA A 100 -9.39 -4.27 -9.68
N MET A 101 -9.42 -2.93 -9.66
CA MET A 101 -9.98 -2.16 -8.54
C MET A 101 -11.48 -2.42 -8.39
N GLU A 102 -12.23 -2.41 -9.49
CA GLU A 102 -13.67 -2.68 -9.47
C GLU A 102 -13.97 -4.11 -8.97
N GLN A 103 -13.26 -5.11 -9.50
CA GLN A 103 -13.42 -6.51 -9.08
C GLN A 103 -13.06 -6.70 -7.60
N ARG A 104 -12.03 -6.01 -7.09
CA ARG A 104 -11.70 -6.00 -5.65
C ARG A 104 -12.81 -5.37 -4.82
N ALA A 105 -13.42 -4.28 -5.29
CA ALA A 105 -14.52 -3.61 -4.60
C ALA A 105 -15.80 -4.47 -4.56
N ARG A 106 -16.05 -5.28 -5.60
CA ARG A 106 -17.16 -6.24 -5.64
C ARG A 106 -16.95 -7.49 -4.77
N GLY A 107 -15.74 -7.70 -4.27
CA GLY A 107 -15.40 -8.86 -3.45
C GLY A 107 -15.23 -10.15 -4.27
N ASP A 108 -15.01 -10.04 -5.59
CA ASP A 108 -14.91 -11.20 -6.51
C ASP A 108 -13.80 -12.18 -6.08
N PHE A 109 -12.78 -11.68 -5.37
CA PHE A 109 -11.63 -12.46 -4.87
C PHE A 109 -11.75 -12.87 -3.39
N ASP A 110 -12.81 -12.50 -2.67
CA ASP A 110 -12.91 -12.75 -1.23
C ASP A 110 -13.04 -14.23 -0.89
N ASN A 111 -13.85 -14.97 -1.66
CA ASN A 111 -13.98 -16.43 -1.51
C ASN A 111 -12.66 -17.16 -1.82
N TRP A 112 -11.94 -16.73 -2.86
CA TRP A 112 -10.63 -17.30 -3.18
C TRP A 112 -9.60 -17.01 -2.08
N LYS A 113 -9.52 -15.76 -1.61
CA LYS A 113 -8.67 -15.37 -0.48
C LYS A 113 -9.01 -16.20 0.77
N HIS A 114 -10.28 -16.40 1.05
CA HIS A 114 -10.73 -17.20 2.19
C HIS A 114 -10.23 -18.64 2.09
N ASN A 115 -10.49 -19.30 0.97
CA ASN A 115 -10.11 -20.70 0.75
C ASN A 115 -8.59 -20.90 0.72
N GLU A 116 -7.83 -20.00 0.09
CA GLU A 116 -6.37 -20.11 0.07
C GLU A 116 -5.75 -19.77 1.43
N THR A 117 -6.34 -18.86 2.20
CA THR A 117 -5.93 -18.65 3.59
C THR A 117 -6.15 -19.91 4.43
N GLU A 118 -7.28 -20.60 4.26
CA GLU A 118 -7.55 -21.86 4.98
C GLU A 118 -6.57 -22.98 4.59
N LYS A 119 -6.15 -23.06 3.33
CA LYS A 119 -5.20 -24.08 2.84
C LYS A 119 -3.74 -23.80 3.20
N PHE A 120 -3.28 -22.55 3.09
CA PHE A 120 -1.86 -22.21 3.32
C PHE A 120 -1.55 -21.90 4.79
N TRP A 121 -2.52 -21.38 5.55
CA TRP A 121 -2.31 -20.91 6.92
C TRP A 121 -3.06 -21.71 7.98
N GLY A 122 -3.76 -22.79 7.60
CA GLY A 122 -4.26 -23.82 8.52
C GLY A 122 -5.06 -23.25 9.71
N GLU A 123 -6.35 -23.03 9.49
CA GLU A 123 -7.37 -23.10 10.55
C GLU A 123 -7.18 -22.25 11.84
N LYS A 124 -6.48 -21.11 11.83
CA LYS A 124 -6.53 -20.17 12.97
C LYS A 124 -6.50 -18.70 12.56
N GLN A 125 -7.68 -18.15 12.22
CA GLN A 125 -8.10 -16.80 12.62
C GLN A 125 -9.57 -16.49 12.24
N LYS A 126 -10.52 -17.32 12.69
CA LYS A 126 -11.90 -16.84 12.87
C LYS A 126 -12.05 -16.36 14.31
N ILE A 127 -11.29 -15.32 14.67
CA ILE A 127 -11.57 -14.54 15.87
C ILE A 127 -12.46 -13.40 15.40
N ALA A 128 -13.73 -13.40 15.80
CA ALA A 128 -14.58 -12.26 15.51
C ALA A 128 -13.88 -11.01 16.08
N HIS A 129 -13.88 -9.90 15.34
CA HIS A 129 -13.19 -8.66 15.70
C HIS A 129 -13.66 -8.09 17.07
N SER A 130 -14.76 -8.60 17.62
CA SER A 130 -15.28 -8.30 18.96
C SER A 130 -14.72 -9.15 20.10
N VAL A 131 -13.98 -10.23 19.81
CA VAL A 131 -13.40 -11.09 20.84
C VAL A 131 -12.10 -10.45 21.30
N LEU A 132 -12.20 -9.74 22.42
CA LEU A 132 -11.06 -9.19 23.14
C LEU A 132 -10.09 -10.35 23.43
N ALA A 133 -8.84 -10.22 23.00
CA ALA A 133 -7.80 -11.21 23.29
C ALA A 133 -7.75 -11.48 24.80
N GLY A 134 -8.28 -12.62 25.23
CA GLY A 134 -8.45 -12.96 26.65
C GLY A 134 -9.78 -13.66 27.00
N ASP A 135 -10.83 -13.54 26.19
CA ASP A 135 -12.11 -14.21 26.50
C ASP A 135 -12.05 -15.74 26.30
N SER A 136 -11.18 -16.24 25.43
CA SER A 136 -10.92 -17.67 25.30
C SER A 136 -10.34 -18.30 26.57
N ALA A 137 -9.73 -17.51 27.47
CA ALA A 137 -9.23 -17.99 28.76
C ALA A 137 -10.34 -18.16 29.81
N LYS A 138 -11.56 -17.66 29.54
CA LYS A 138 -12.73 -17.79 30.42
C LYS A 138 -13.60 -19.00 30.10
N ILE A 139 -13.44 -19.60 28.92
CA ILE A 139 -14.22 -20.76 28.49
C ILE A 139 -13.72 -21.99 29.25
N ALA A 140 -14.62 -22.64 29.98
CA ALA A 140 -14.28 -23.84 30.73
C ALA A 140 -14.14 -25.04 29.76
N LEU A 141 -13.27 -26.01 30.10
CA LEU A 141 -13.09 -27.22 29.30
C LEU A 141 -14.43 -27.97 29.05
N GLN A 142 -15.34 -27.92 30.04
CA GLN A 142 -16.67 -28.51 29.95
C GLN A 142 -17.52 -27.89 28.84
N GLU A 143 -17.40 -26.57 28.64
CA GLU A 143 -18.13 -25.85 27.58
C GLU A 143 -17.60 -26.24 26.19
N LEU A 144 -16.28 -26.44 26.07
CA LEU A 144 -15.66 -26.94 24.84
C LEU A 144 -16.09 -28.36 24.51
N VAL A 145 -16.23 -29.23 25.51
CA VAL A 145 -16.76 -30.59 25.34
C VAL A 145 -18.23 -30.56 24.92
N ALA A 146 -19.06 -29.74 25.57
CA ALA A 146 -20.46 -29.57 25.22
C ALA A 146 -20.65 -28.98 23.81
N GLY A 147 -19.74 -28.11 23.37
CA GLY A 147 -19.69 -27.55 22.02
C GLY A 147 -19.20 -28.51 20.94
N GLY A 148 -18.82 -29.75 21.28
CA GLY A 148 -18.36 -30.75 20.32
C GLY A 148 -17.00 -30.42 19.71
N CYS A 149 -16.17 -29.62 20.40
CA CYS A 149 -14.85 -29.20 19.91
C CYS A 149 -13.80 -30.32 19.92
N PHE A 150 -14.10 -31.48 20.50
CA PHE A 150 -13.22 -32.65 20.57
C PHE A 150 -13.89 -33.89 19.99
N ARG A 151 -13.12 -34.75 19.34
CA ARG A 151 -13.57 -35.99 18.70
C ARG A 151 -12.76 -37.19 19.18
N VAL A 152 -13.36 -38.38 19.10
CA VAL A 152 -12.67 -39.65 19.38
C VAL A 152 -11.52 -39.80 18.37
N GLY A 153 -10.29 -39.92 18.88
CA GLY A 153 -9.05 -39.91 18.12
C GLY A 153 -8.16 -38.68 18.34
N ASP A 154 -8.66 -37.64 19.02
CA ASP A 154 -7.84 -36.46 19.34
C ASP A 154 -6.79 -36.79 20.40
N VAL A 155 -5.56 -36.29 20.22
CA VAL A 155 -4.45 -36.47 21.17
C VAL A 155 -4.29 -35.24 22.04
N TRP A 156 -4.44 -35.41 23.34
CA TRP A 156 -4.25 -34.39 24.36
C TRP A 156 -2.85 -34.51 24.94
N SER A 157 -2.08 -33.43 24.88
CA SER A 157 -0.77 -33.34 25.50
C SER A 157 -0.81 -32.44 26.74
N TYR A 158 -0.38 -32.98 27.87
CA TYR A 158 -0.17 -32.26 29.11
C TYR A 158 1.32 -32.04 29.33
N THR A 159 1.74 -30.78 29.30
CA THR A 159 3.12 -30.38 29.60
C THR A 159 3.14 -29.53 30.85
N ARG A 160 3.90 -29.96 31.86
CA ARG A 160 4.17 -29.15 33.06
C ARG A 160 5.64 -29.17 33.41
N VAL A 161 6.16 -27.98 33.72
CA VAL A 161 7.53 -27.80 34.19
C VAL A 161 7.51 -27.59 35.70
N PHE A 162 8.32 -28.37 36.42
CA PHE A 162 8.54 -28.24 37.85
C PHE A 162 9.93 -27.65 38.12
N GLY A 163 10.00 -26.62 38.96
CA GLY A 163 11.26 -25.93 39.29
C GLY A 163 11.57 -24.72 38.41
N LYS A 164 12.74 -24.10 38.63
CA LYS A 164 13.23 -22.92 37.89
C LYS A 164 14.70 -23.11 37.50
N GLY A 165 15.08 -22.65 36.32
CA GLY A 165 16.47 -22.69 35.86
C GLY A 165 16.94 -24.08 35.40
N ARG A 166 18.24 -24.36 35.53
CA ARG A 166 18.89 -25.59 35.00
C ARG A 166 18.43 -26.89 35.66
N SER A 167 17.73 -26.84 36.80
CA SER A 167 17.17 -27.99 37.51
C SER A 167 15.68 -28.21 37.22
N ALA A 168 15.10 -27.47 36.27
CA ALA A 168 13.70 -27.63 35.92
C ALA A 168 13.45 -28.99 35.25
N VAL A 169 12.44 -29.71 35.75
CA VAL A 169 12.01 -31.01 35.21
C VAL A 169 10.74 -30.79 34.41
N LYS A 170 10.80 -31.09 33.11
CA LYS A 170 9.66 -31.05 32.20
C LYS A 170 8.99 -32.43 32.21
N VAL A 171 7.72 -32.47 32.59
CA VAL A 171 6.87 -33.66 32.50
C VAL A 171 5.91 -33.45 31.34
N GLU A 172 5.95 -34.38 30.39
CA GLU A 172 5.02 -34.42 29.26
C GLU A 172 4.28 -35.75 29.28
N LYS A 173 2.97 -35.68 29.09
CA LYS A 173 2.12 -36.86 29.01
C LYS A 173 1.08 -36.66 27.93
N GLU A 174 0.94 -37.67 27.09
CA GLU A 174 -0.07 -37.69 26.04
C GLU A 174 -1.18 -38.67 26.41
N ALA A 175 -2.41 -38.33 26.05
CA ALA A 175 -3.59 -39.17 26.19
C ALA A 175 -4.48 -38.99 24.96
N THR A 176 -5.04 -40.07 24.43
CA THR A 176 -5.98 -40.01 23.31
C THR A 176 -7.40 -40.10 23.85
N VAL A 177 -8.31 -39.27 23.30
CA VAL A 177 -9.75 -39.27 23.63
C VAL A 177 -10.50 -40.30 22.80
#